data_AF-A0A1M5U5G2-F1
#
_entry.id   AF-A0A1M5U5G2-F1
#
_cell.length_a   1.000
_cell.length_b   1.000
_cell.length_c   1.000
_cell.angle_alpha   90.00
_cell.angle_beta   90.00
_cell.angle_gamma   90.00
#
_symmetry.space_group_name_H-M   'P 1'
#
loop_
_entity.id
_entity.type
_entity.pdbx_description
1 polymer ?
#
loop_
_entity_poly.entity_id
_entity_poly.type
_entity_poly.pdbx_seq_one_letter_code
_entity_poly.pdbx_strand_id
1 'polypeptide(L)'
;MKQPYEKFMIVELLALGAASLFTFIALIKGYTIMIILGLLLVVGSLIADSLVQWHLYRSIPSHAIKQAVRALLVFIFTLLFLLRL
;
A
#
# COMPACT_ATOMS: atom_id res chain seq x y z
N MET A 1 7.81 24.60 -2.65
CA MET A 1 6.90 23.74 -1.86
C MET A 1 7.62 23.37 -0.58
N LYS A 2 7.14 23.81 0.59
CA LYS A 2 7.94 23.91 1.83
C LYS A 2 7.99 22.62 2.67
N GLN A 3 7.26 21.56 2.34
CA GLN A 3 7.20 20.34 3.16
C GLN A 3 7.17 19.04 2.32
N PRO A 4 8.01 18.03 2.64
CA PRO A 4 8.09 16.77 1.89
C PRO A 4 6.86 15.86 2.06
N TYR A 5 6.05 16.05 3.09
CA TYR A 5 4.90 15.20 3.44
C TYR A 5 3.78 15.21 2.40
N GLU A 6 3.50 16.37 1.80
CA GLU A 6 2.45 16.51 0.78
C GLU A 6 2.69 15.58 -0.41
N LYS A 7 3.97 15.38 -0.79
CA LYS A 7 4.34 14.49 -1.89
C LYS A 7 4.03 13.02 -1.57
N PHE A 8 4.32 12.57 -0.35
CA PHE A 8 4.04 11.19 0.08
C PHE A 8 2.53 10.93 0.12
N MET A 9 1.75 11.87 0.65
CA MET A 9 0.30 11.75 0.70
C MET A 9 -0.34 11.69 -0.70
N ILE A 10 0.16 12.50 -1.65
CA ILE A 10 -0.30 12.44 -3.05
C ILE A 10 0.04 11.10 -3.69
N VAL A 11 1.26 10.59 -3.47
CA VAL A 11 1.68 9.29 -3.99
C VAL A 11 0.84 8.16 -3.40
N GLU A 12 0.51 8.22 -2.12
CA GLU A 12 -0.37 7.26 -1.45
C GLU A 12 -1.78 7.26 -2.07
N LEU A 13 -2.38 8.45 -2.23
CA LEU A 13 -3.69 8.61 -2.85
C LEU A 13 -3.72 8.09 -4.29
N LEU A 14 -2.68 8.38 -5.07
CA LEU A 14 -2.54 7.87 -6.44
C LEU A 14 -2.37 6.35 -6.46
N ALA A 15 -1.57 5.79 -5.54
CA ALA A 15 -1.36 4.35 -5.43
C ALA A 15 -2.66 3.62 -5.07
N LEU A 16 -3.43 4.14 -4.11
CA LEU A 16 -4.74 3.59 -3.73
C LEU A 16 -5.76 3.69 -4.85
N GLY A 17 -5.83 4.85 -5.53
CA GLY A 17 -6.72 5.03 -6.68
C GLY A 17 -6.40 4.06 -7.82
N ALA A 18 -5.11 3.90 -8.15
CA ALA A 18 -4.66 2.94 -9.13
C ALA A 18 -4.96 1.50 -8.69
N ALA A 19 -4.64 1.15 -7.45
CA ALA A 19 -4.91 -0.18 -6.90
C ALA A 19 -6.40 -0.54 -6.99
N SER A 20 -7.29 0.39 -6.65
CA SER A 20 -8.74 0.14 -6.71
C SER A 20 -9.19 -0.14 -8.15
N LEU A 21 -8.75 0.66 -9.12
CA LEU A 21 -9.11 0.48 -10.53
C LEU A 21 -8.56 -0.83 -11.09
N PHE A 22 -7.28 -1.11 -10.87
CA PHE A 22 -6.64 -2.33 -11.37
C PHE A 22 -7.26 -3.59 -10.74
N THR A 23 -7.47 -3.60 -9.42
CA THR A 23 -8.03 -4.77 -8.73
C THR A 23 -9.48 -5.01 -9.14
N PHE A 24 -10.28 -3.95 -9.35
CA PHE A 24 -11.66 -4.07 -9.80
C PHE A 24 -11.77 -4.65 -11.22
N ILE A 25 -10.96 -4.14 -12.15
CA ILE A 25 -10.91 -4.68 -13.52
C ILE A 25 -10.42 -6.14 -13.51
N ALA A 26 -9.43 -6.44 -12.67
CA ALA A 26 -8.86 -7.77 -12.55
C ALA A 26 -9.87 -8.81 -12.03
N LEU A 27 -10.71 -8.42 -11.06
CA LEU A 27 -11.79 -9.26 -10.53
C LEU A 27 -12.82 -9.62 -11.61
N ILE A 28 -13.17 -8.67 -12.47
CA ILE A 28 -14.14 -8.90 -13.55
C ILE A 28 -13.57 -9.84 -14.62
N LYS A 29 -12.29 -9.67 -14.98
CA LYS A 29 -11.65 -10.45 -16.05
C LYS A 29 -10.96 -11.74 -15.58
N GLY A 30 -10.86 -11.96 -14.27
CA GLY A 30 -10.13 -13.10 -13.69
C GLY A 30 -8.62 -13.03 -13.90
N TYR A 31 -8.05 -11.83 -14.13
CA TYR A 31 -6.61 -11.68 -14.37
C TYR A 31 -5.84 -11.66 -13.05
N THR A 32 -5.39 -12.84 -12.62
CA THR A 32 -4.72 -13.02 -11.32
C THR A 32 -3.43 -12.19 -11.19
N ILE A 33 -2.71 -11.97 -12.29
CA ILE A 33 -1.52 -11.10 -12.32
C ILE A 33 -1.87 -9.63 -12.00
N MET A 34 -3.01 -9.12 -12.48
CA MET A 34 -3.43 -7.76 -12.18
C MET A 34 -3.88 -7.61 -10.71
N ILE A 35 -4.45 -8.67 -10.11
CA ILE A 35 -4.74 -8.70 -8.67
C ILE A 35 -3.45 -8.56 -7.86
N ILE A 36 -2.40 -9.29 -8.25
CA ILE A 36 -1.08 -9.22 -7.58
C ILE A 36 -0.49 -7.81 -7.69
N LEU A 37 -0.56 -7.18 -8.87
CA LEU A 37 -0.13 -5.79 -9.06
C LEU A 37 -0.91 -4.80 -8.18
N GLY A 38 -2.23 -5.00 -8.05
CA GLY A 38 -3.07 -4.21 -7.16
C GLY A 38 -2.67 -4.35 -5.70
N LEU A 39 -2.40 -5.57 -5.24
CA LEU A 39 -1.94 -5.83 -3.87
C LEU A 39 -0.56 -5.21 -3.59
N LEU A 40 0.37 -5.23 -4.56
CA LEU A 40 1.66 -4.56 -4.42
C LEU A 40 1.52 -3.04 -4.32
N LEU A 41 0.59 -2.43 -5.07
CA LEU A 41 0.26 -1.00 -4.95
C LEU A 41 -0.29 -0.67 -3.55
N VAL A 42 -1.13 -1.54 -2.98
CA VAL A 42 -1.63 -1.39 -1.60
C VAL A 42 -0.50 -1.47 -0.58
N VAL A 43 0.44 -2.41 -0.73
CA VAL A 43 1.63 -2.50 0.14
C VAL A 43 2.44 -1.21 0.07
N GLY A 44 2.69 -0.69 -1.14
CA GLY A 44 3.40 0.57 -1.33
C GLY A 44 2.73 1.76 -0.65
N SER A 45 1.39 1.86 -0.75
CA SER A 45 0.59 2.88 -0.06
C SER A 45 0.72 2.76 1.47
N LEU A 46 0.61 1.57 2.04
CA LEU A 46 0.74 1.37 3.49
C LEU A 46 2.14 1.70 4.03
N ILE A 47 3.19 1.44 3.24
CA ILE A 47 4.56 1.83 3.58
C ILE A 47 4.69 3.36 3.55
N ALA A 48 4.14 4.02 2.53
CA ALA A 48 4.15 5.48 2.43
C ALA A 48 3.45 6.14 3.63
N ASP A 49 2.27 5.64 4.01
CA ASP A 49 1.52 6.13 5.17
C ASP A 49 2.29 5.89 6.49
N SER A 50 2.88 4.71 6.65
CA SER A 50 3.74 4.42 7.81
C SER A 50 4.91 5.40 7.93
N LEU A 51 5.53 5.78 6.82
CA LEU A 51 6.65 6.73 6.80
C LEU A 51 6.19 8.14 7.13
N VAL A 52 5.04 8.56 6.60
CA VAL A 52 4.42 9.85 6.93
C VAL A 52 4.11 9.92 8.42
N GLN A 53 3.47 8.89 8.98
CA GLN A 53 3.12 8.85 10.41
C GLN A 53 4.35 8.84 11.32
N TRP A 54 5.39 8.08 10.95
CA TRP A 54 6.64 8.07 11.71
C TRP A 54 7.31 9.45 11.78
N HIS A 55 7.28 10.19 10.66
CA HIS A 55 7.96 11.48 10.56
C HIS A 55 7.12 12.63 11.14
N LEU A 56 5.78 12.57 11.03
CA LEU A 56 4.86 13.63 11.47
C LEU A 56 4.45 13.48 12.96
N TYR A 57 4.25 12.25 13.44
CA TYR A 57 3.72 11.95 14.78
C TYR A 57 4.72 11.17 15.63
N ARG A 58 5.94 11.71 15.77
CA ARG A 58 7.03 11.13 16.58
C ARG A 58 6.60 10.74 18.01
N SER A 59 5.50 11.31 18.50
CA SER A 59 4.90 11.07 19.81
C SER A 59 3.98 9.84 19.92
N ILE A 60 3.48 9.27 18.81
CA ILE A 60 2.55 8.12 18.81
C ILE A 60 3.04 7.03 17.83
N PRO A 61 4.17 6.36 18.15
CA PRO A 61 4.76 5.35 17.28
C PRO A 61 3.85 4.12 17.06
N SER A 62 2.83 3.93 17.89
CA SER A 62 1.93 2.77 17.79
C SER A 62 1.15 2.70 16.49
N HIS A 63 0.80 3.84 15.88
CA HIS A 63 0.06 3.86 14.62
C HIS A 63 0.97 3.50 13.44
N ALA A 64 2.15 4.10 13.36
CA ALA A 64 3.15 3.79 12.33
C ALA A 64 3.54 2.30 12.35
N ILE A 65 3.79 1.73 13.55
CA ILE A 65 4.13 0.31 13.68
C ILE A 65 2.98 -0.59 13.22
N LYS A 66 1.73 -0.28 13.58
CA LYS A 66 0.56 -1.04 13.11
C LYS A 66 0.42 -0.99 11.59
N GLN A 67 0.63 0.19 11.00
CA GLN A 67 0.56 0.39 9.55
C GLN A 67 1.65 -0.43 8.83
N ALA A 68 2.89 -0.39 9.33
CA ALA A 68 4.00 -1.17 8.80
C ALA A 68 3.77 -2.69 8.91
N VAL A 69 3.26 -3.17 10.05
CA VAL A 69 2.91 -4.59 10.23
C VAL A 69 1.80 -5.00 9.25
N ARG A 70 0.80 -4.15 9.03
CA ARG A 70 -0.25 -4.42 8.03
C ARG A 70 0.35 -4.49 6.62
N ALA A 71 1.25 -3.59 6.26
CA ALA A 71 1.95 -3.63 4.97
C ALA A 71 2.72 -4.95 4.80
N LEU A 72 3.45 -5.38 5.84
CA LEU A 72 4.20 -6.63 5.86
C LEU A 72 3.27 -7.84 5.66
N LEU A 73 2.14 -7.90 6.37
CA LEU A 73 1.19 -9.00 6.25
C LEU A 73 0.58 -9.10 4.85
N VAL A 74 0.20 -7.96 4.25
CA VAL A 74 -0.33 -7.92 2.88
C VAL A 74 0.75 -8.34 1.88
N PHE A 75 2.00 -7.93 2.10
CA PHE A 75 3.12 -8.33 1.25
C PHE A 75 3.38 -9.84 1.31
N ILE A 76 3.44 -10.43 2.51
CA ILE A 76 3.58 -11.88 2.69
C ILE A 76 2.42 -12.63 2.04
N PHE A 77 1.18 -12.16 2.25
CA PHE A 77 0.00 -12.74 1.61
C PHE A 77 0.12 -12.71 0.08
N THR A 78 0.58 -11.59 -0.48
CA THR A 78 0.76 -11.42 -1.92
C THR A 78 1.82 -12.37 -2.47
N LEU A 79 2.94 -12.55 -1.76
CA LEU A 79 3.98 -13.51 -2.11
C LEU A 79 3.50 -14.96 -2.06
N LEU A 80 2.77 -15.34 -1.01
CA LEU A 80 2.18 -16.68 -0.90
C LEU A 80 1.16 -16.93 -2.01
N PHE A 81 0.37 -15.92 -2.35
CA PHE A 81 -0.61 -15.99 -3.43
C PHE A 81 0.07 -16.14 -4.81
N LEU A 82 1.18 -15.41 -5.04
CA LEU A 82 2.01 -15.57 -6.23
C LEU A 82 2.64 -16.97 -6.32
N LEU A 83 3.17 -17.49 -5.21
CA LEU A 83 3.82 -18.81 -5.19
C LEU A 83 2.85 -19.98 -5.42
N ARG A 84 1.57 -19.78 -5.10
CA ARG A 84 0.52 -20.78 -5.34
C ARG A 84 -0.01 -20.78 -6.77
N LEU A 85 0.17 -19.68 -7.50
CA LEU A 85 -0.32 -19.49 -8.87
C LEU A 85 0.39 -20.42 -9.85
#